data_AF-A0A0M0FC51-F1
#
_entry.id   AF-A0A0M0FC51-F1
#
_cell.length_a   1.000
_cell.length_b   1.000
_cell.length_c   1.000
_cell.angle_alpha   90.00
_cell.angle_beta   90.00
_cell.angle_gamma   90.00
#
_symmetry.space_group_name_H-M   'P 1'
#
loop_
_entity.id
_entity.type
_entity.pdbx_description
1 polymer ?
#
loop_
_entity_poly.entity_id
_entity_poly.type
_entity_poly.pdbx_seq_one_letter_code
_entity_poly.pdbx_strand_id
1 'polypeptide(L)'
;MADEPRDPRPDEPTAPEPANGAEDAVDETDEPARATVVMPDGTGVSVVESDDSTDPDRNPATVIEEPAKVMRIGGMIKKLLDEVRDAPLDEAARSRLAEIHERSLTELEEGLSPDLVAELHRITLPFSDDTVPTDAELRVAQAQLVGWLEGLFHGIQTALVAQQMAAQAQLSQMRRALPPGSLPPMGPGAPGGMPGHPGRPDEHDGRPSPGQYL
;
A
#
# COMPACT_ATOMS: atom_id res chain seq x y z
N MET A 1 4.85 -76.48 -31.55
CA MET A 1 4.97 -75.40 -30.55
C MET A 1 4.23 -74.20 -31.12
N ALA A 2 3.33 -73.64 -30.32
CA ALA A 2 2.22 -72.80 -30.73
C ALA A 2 2.67 -71.43 -31.26
N ASP A 3 1.99 -70.99 -32.32
CA ASP A 3 2.00 -69.63 -32.86
C ASP A 3 0.88 -68.84 -32.18
N GLU A 4 1.19 -67.64 -31.73
CA GLU A 4 0.43 -66.82 -30.78
C GLU A 4 -0.65 -65.99 -31.50
N PRO A 5 -1.93 -65.98 -31.06
CA PRO A 5 -2.96 -65.17 -31.69
C PRO A 5 -2.90 -63.71 -31.19
N ARG A 6 -2.87 -62.78 -32.15
CA ARG A 6 -3.02 -61.32 -31.96
C ARG A 6 -4.44 -60.97 -31.50
N ASP A 7 -4.53 -60.25 -30.39
CA ASP A 7 -5.77 -59.62 -29.89
C ASP A 7 -5.88 -58.16 -30.40
N PRO A 8 -7.08 -57.65 -30.75
CA PRO A 8 -7.27 -56.31 -31.30
C PRO A 8 -7.39 -55.24 -30.20
N ARG A 9 -6.93 -54.03 -30.53
CA ARG A 9 -6.99 -52.83 -29.66
C ARG A 9 -8.43 -52.30 -29.56
N PRO A 10 -8.90 -51.84 -28.39
CA PRO A 10 -10.14 -51.09 -28.28
C PRO A 10 -9.91 -49.57 -28.37
N ASP A 11 -10.65 -48.97 -29.31
CA ASP A 11 -11.31 -47.65 -29.37
C ASP A 11 -10.68 -46.38 -28.77
N GLU A 12 -10.57 -45.37 -29.65
CA GLU A 12 -10.22 -43.97 -29.40
C GLU A 12 -11.19 -43.25 -28.45
N PRO A 13 -10.71 -42.34 -27.59
CA PRO A 13 -11.58 -41.42 -26.86
C PRO A 13 -12.04 -40.26 -27.76
N THR A 14 -13.35 -40.19 -28.01
CA THR A 14 -14.06 -39.08 -28.65
C THR A 14 -13.85 -37.76 -27.88
N ALA A 15 -13.46 -36.70 -28.60
CA ALA A 15 -13.35 -35.33 -28.10
C ALA A 15 -14.73 -34.72 -27.78
N PRO A 16 -14.89 -33.88 -26.75
CA PRO A 16 -16.14 -33.17 -26.50
C PRO A 16 -16.26 -31.91 -27.39
N GLU A 17 -17.44 -31.76 -28.02
CA GLU A 17 -17.91 -30.54 -28.70
C GLU A 17 -18.01 -29.33 -27.74
N PRO A 18 -17.76 -28.09 -28.21
CA PRO A 18 -17.97 -26.89 -27.40
C PRO A 18 -19.45 -26.45 -27.43
N ALA A 19 -20.09 -26.42 -26.27
CA ALA A 19 -21.38 -25.77 -26.09
C ALA A 19 -21.22 -24.24 -26.05
N ASN A 20 -21.90 -23.56 -26.97
CA ASN A 20 -22.02 -22.12 -27.08
C ASN A 20 -23.08 -21.58 -26.11
N GLY A 21 -22.81 -20.45 -25.44
CA GLY A 21 -23.86 -19.59 -24.87
C GLY A 21 -23.65 -19.11 -23.43
N ALA A 22 -22.89 -18.03 -23.25
CA ALA A 22 -23.22 -16.91 -22.35
C ALA A 22 -22.14 -15.83 -22.53
N GLU A 23 -22.44 -14.82 -23.34
CA GLU A 23 -21.69 -13.57 -23.42
C GLU A 23 -21.93 -12.79 -22.13
N ASP A 24 -21.00 -12.86 -21.17
CA ASP A 24 -20.95 -11.90 -20.06
C ASP A 24 -19.99 -10.80 -20.49
N ALA A 25 -20.55 -9.63 -20.80
CA ALA A 25 -19.82 -8.43 -21.15
C ALA A 25 -19.02 -7.98 -19.92
N VAL A 26 -17.70 -8.17 -19.95
CA VAL A 26 -16.77 -7.58 -18.99
C VAL A 26 -16.66 -6.10 -19.35
N ASP A 27 -17.36 -5.26 -18.59
CA ASP A 27 -17.11 -3.82 -18.54
C ASP A 27 -15.78 -3.64 -17.80
N GLU A 28 -14.68 -3.50 -18.56
CA GLU A 28 -13.39 -3.03 -18.06
C GLU A 28 -13.52 -1.56 -17.64
N THR A 29 -14.12 -1.33 -16.47
CA THR A 29 -13.78 -0.16 -15.69
C THR A 29 -12.43 -0.43 -15.05
N ASP A 30 -11.40 0.11 -15.67
CA ASP A 30 -10.04 0.23 -15.14
C ASP A 30 -10.08 1.09 -13.85
N GLU A 31 -10.48 0.48 -12.74
CA GLU A 31 -10.28 1.06 -11.41
C GLU A 31 -8.88 0.65 -10.93
N PRO A 32 -8.01 1.61 -10.56
CA PRO A 32 -6.69 1.28 -10.07
C PRO A 32 -6.82 0.43 -8.80
N ALA A 33 -6.17 -0.73 -8.81
CA ALA A 33 -6.18 -1.68 -7.71
C ALA A 33 -5.68 -1.00 -6.43
N ARG A 34 -6.59 -0.74 -5.49
CA ARG A 34 -6.25 -0.13 -4.20
C ARG A 34 -5.66 -1.19 -3.27
N ALA A 35 -4.33 -1.30 -3.25
CA ALA A 35 -3.65 -2.07 -2.23
C ALA A 35 -3.74 -1.35 -0.87
N THR A 36 -4.43 -1.97 0.09
CA THR A 36 -4.50 -1.49 1.47
C THR A 36 -3.51 -2.28 2.31
N VAL A 37 -2.41 -1.64 2.72
CA VAL A 37 -1.45 -2.24 3.67
C VAL A 37 -1.89 -1.86 5.08
N VAL A 38 -2.26 -2.86 5.87
CA VAL A 38 -2.66 -2.69 7.27
C VAL A 38 -1.45 -2.86 8.17
N MET A 39 -1.12 -1.81 8.91
CA MET A 39 -0.05 -1.81 9.91
C MET A 39 -0.54 -2.41 11.24
N PRO A 40 0.36 -2.93 12.10
CA PRO A 40 0.00 -3.58 13.37
C PRO A 40 -0.64 -2.64 14.41
N ASP A 41 -0.64 -1.33 14.18
CA ASP A 41 -1.33 -0.33 15.01
C ASP A 41 -2.77 -0.04 14.52
N GLY A 42 -3.25 -0.73 13.48
CA GLY A 42 -4.60 -0.57 12.94
C GLY A 42 -4.76 0.62 12.00
N THR A 43 -3.69 1.36 11.68
CA THR A 43 -3.74 2.38 10.63
C THR A 43 -3.53 1.72 9.26
N GLY A 44 -4.58 1.76 8.43
CA GLY A 44 -4.50 1.34 7.04
C GLY A 44 -3.98 2.50 6.19
N VAL A 45 -2.84 2.32 5.55
CA VAL A 45 -2.35 3.27 4.54
C VAL A 45 -2.87 2.79 3.18
N SER A 46 -3.73 3.60 2.55
CA SER A 46 -4.16 3.35 1.17
C SER A 46 -3.09 3.90 0.23
N VAL A 47 -2.36 3.01 -0.42
CA VAL A 47 -1.46 3.38 -1.51
C VAL A 47 -2.32 3.34 -2.78
N VAL A 48 -2.54 4.51 -3.38
CA VAL A 48 -3.15 4.59 -4.70
C VAL A 48 -2.01 4.53 -5.71
N GLU A 49 -1.86 3.41 -6.41
CA GLU A 49 -1.11 3.40 -7.67
C GLU A 49 -1.85 4.34 -8.63
N SER A 50 -1.33 5.55 -8.76
CA SER A 50 -1.82 6.53 -9.72
C SER A 50 -0.97 6.40 -10.98
N ASP A 51 -1.52 5.79 -12.02
CA ASP A 51 -0.86 5.60 -13.32
C ASP A 51 -0.88 6.87 -14.21
N ASP A 52 -0.93 8.07 -13.62
CA ASP A 52 -0.94 9.32 -14.40
C ASP A 52 -0.10 10.43 -13.76
N SER A 53 1.16 10.10 -13.47
CA SER A 53 2.22 11.09 -13.38
C SER A 53 3.47 10.53 -14.01
N THR A 54 3.79 10.97 -15.24
CA THR A 54 5.03 10.64 -15.98
C THR A 54 6.31 11.17 -15.32
N ASP A 55 6.24 11.55 -14.05
CA ASP A 55 7.34 12.05 -13.26
C ASP A 55 7.53 11.12 -12.03
N PRO A 56 8.32 10.03 -12.16
CA PRO A 56 8.60 9.13 -11.05
C PRO A 56 9.22 9.86 -9.85
N ASP A 57 9.81 11.05 -10.05
CA ASP A 57 10.33 11.90 -8.96
C ASP A 57 9.23 12.51 -8.07
N ARG A 58 7.95 12.42 -8.48
CA ARG A 58 6.82 12.99 -7.71
C ARG A 58 6.03 12.00 -6.89
N ASN A 59 6.25 10.69 -7.03
CA ASN A 59 5.54 9.72 -6.21
C ASN A 59 6.42 9.24 -5.04
N PRO A 60 6.25 9.77 -3.82
CA PRO A 60 7.02 9.34 -2.65
C PRO A 60 6.79 7.87 -2.30
N ALA A 61 5.76 7.23 -2.87
CA ALA A 61 5.51 5.81 -2.73
C ALA A 61 6.34 4.93 -3.69
N THR A 62 6.90 5.45 -4.79
CA THR A 62 7.69 4.65 -5.76
C THR A 62 9.14 4.44 -5.34
N VAL A 63 9.55 4.99 -4.20
CA VAL A 63 10.95 4.92 -3.74
C VAL A 63 11.27 3.57 -3.07
N ILE A 64 10.24 2.84 -2.61
CA ILE A 64 10.37 1.52 -1.98
C ILE A 64 9.53 0.50 -2.77
N GLU A 65 10.18 -0.53 -3.30
CA GLU A 65 9.51 -1.58 -4.09
C GLU A 65 8.77 -2.58 -3.19
N GLU A 66 9.36 -2.93 -2.03
CA GLU A 66 8.75 -3.87 -1.07
C GLU A 66 8.67 -3.30 0.36
N PRO A 67 7.70 -2.39 0.65
CA PRO A 67 7.61 -1.76 1.97
C PRO A 67 7.51 -2.75 3.13
N ALA A 68 6.70 -3.80 2.97
CA ALA A 68 6.51 -4.80 4.02
C ALA A 68 7.80 -5.58 4.34
N LYS A 69 8.63 -5.87 3.34
CA LYS A 69 9.91 -6.55 3.51
C LYS A 69 10.89 -5.65 4.25
N VAL A 70 11.08 -4.41 3.78
CA VAL A 70 11.98 -3.43 4.39
C VAL A 70 11.60 -3.19 5.86
N MET A 71 10.30 -3.05 6.18
CA MET A 71 9.85 -2.90 7.56
C MET A 71 10.13 -4.11 8.44
N ARG A 72 9.96 -5.33 7.90
CA ARG A 72 10.26 -6.57 8.64
C ARG A 72 11.75 -6.67 8.97
N ILE A 73 12.61 -6.39 7.99
CA ILE A 73 14.07 -6.43 8.17
C ILE A 73 14.52 -5.32 9.13
N GLY A 74 14.02 -4.09 8.96
CA GLY A 74 14.31 -2.99 9.88
C GLY A 74 13.93 -3.29 11.33
N GLY A 75 12.74 -3.89 11.54
CA GLY A 75 12.30 -4.33 12.86
C GLY A 75 13.15 -5.45 13.46
N MET A 76 13.68 -6.36 12.64
CA MET A 76 14.63 -7.39 13.07
C MET A 76 15.96 -6.75 13.50
N ILE A 77 16.53 -5.87 12.68
CA ILE A 77 17.80 -5.17 12.99
C ILE A 77 17.67 -4.38 14.31
N LYS A 78 16.53 -3.69 14.51
CA LYS A 78 16.26 -2.94 15.75
C LYS A 78 16.29 -3.84 16.99
N LYS A 79 15.64 -5.01 16.94
CA LYS A 79 15.66 -5.96 18.05
C LYS A 79 17.06 -6.51 18.34
N LEU A 80 17.84 -6.77 17.29
CA LEU A 80 19.24 -7.21 17.44
C LEU A 80 20.11 -6.12 18.06
N LEU A 81 19.91 -4.86 17.67
CA LEU A 81 20.60 -3.71 18.24
C LEU A 81 20.30 -3.57 19.74
N ASP A 82 19.05 -3.76 20.14
CA ASP A 82 18.64 -3.71 21.54
C ASP A 82 19.32 -4.85 22.34
N GLU A 83 19.40 -6.07 21.80
CA GLU A 83 20.10 -7.19 22.43
C GLU A 83 21.60 -6.89 22.69
N VAL A 84 22.29 -6.30 21.72
CA VAL A 84 23.72 -5.93 21.86
C VAL A 84 23.93 -4.79 22.87
N ARG A 85 22.89 -3.98 23.13
CA ARG A 85 22.93 -2.93 24.16
C ARG A 85 22.71 -3.50 25.56
N ASP A 86 21.88 -4.53 25.67
CA ASP A 86 21.45 -5.08 26.95
C ASP A 86 22.46 -6.06 27.55
N ALA A 87 23.20 -6.80 26.73
CA ALA A 87 24.19 -7.77 27.20
C ALA A 87 25.46 -7.80 26.33
N PRO A 88 26.65 -8.03 26.93
CA PRO A 88 27.88 -8.21 26.18
C PRO A 88 27.86 -9.53 25.40
N LEU A 89 28.39 -9.50 24.17
CA LEU A 89 28.43 -10.66 23.29
C LEU A 89 29.78 -11.39 23.36
N ASP A 90 29.75 -12.70 23.15
CA ASP A 90 30.96 -13.47 22.89
C ASP A 90 31.40 -13.37 21.42
N GLU A 91 32.61 -13.84 21.11
CA GLU A 91 33.19 -13.81 19.76
C GLU A 91 32.28 -14.48 18.71
N ALA A 92 31.68 -15.62 19.07
CA ALA A 92 30.85 -16.40 18.15
C ALA A 92 29.53 -15.67 17.83
N ALA A 93 28.91 -15.06 18.84
CA ALA A 93 27.73 -14.23 18.67
C ALA A 93 28.03 -12.99 17.83
N ARG A 94 29.17 -12.33 18.04
CA ARG A 94 29.62 -11.19 17.23
C ARG A 94 29.84 -11.57 15.76
N SER A 95 30.53 -12.68 15.50
CA SER A 95 30.73 -13.20 14.15
C SER A 95 29.39 -13.48 13.45
N ARG A 96 28.47 -14.16 14.14
CA ARG A 96 27.12 -14.41 13.60
C ARG A 96 26.36 -13.11 13.34
N LEU A 97 26.50 -12.11 14.20
CA LEU A 97 25.78 -10.85 14.05
C LEU A 97 26.31 -10.03 12.86
N ALA A 98 27.61 -10.09 12.59
CA ALA A 98 28.21 -9.51 11.40
C ALA A 98 27.65 -10.15 10.12
N GLU A 99 27.56 -11.49 10.07
CA GLU A 99 26.92 -12.18 8.94
C GLU A 99 25.44 -11.80 8.76
N ILE A 100 24.70 -11.67 9.86
CA ILE A 100 23.31 -11.22 9.82
C ILE A 100 23.21 -9.79 9.30
N HIS A 101 24.14 -8.90 9.67
CA HIS A 101 24.18 -7.53 9.18
C HIS A 101 24.32 -7.48 7.65
N GLU A 102 25.33 -8.17 7.11
CA GLU A 102 25.57 -8.22 5.66
C GLU A 102 24.37 -8.82 4.90
N ARG A 103 23.80 -9.92 5.38
CA ARG A 103 22.59 -10.51 4.76
C ARG A 103 21.40 -9.56 4.83
N SER A 104 21.25 -8.84 5.94
CA SER A 104 20.16 -7.87 6.09
C SER A 104 20.31 -6.70 5.11
N LEU A 105 21.55 -6.30 4.80
CA LEU A 105 21.84 -5.27 3.80
C LEU A 105 21.35 -5.74 2.42
N THR A 106 21.74 -6.94 1.99
CA THR A 106 21.29 -7.52 0.71
C THR A 106 19.77 -7.64 0.64
N GLU A 107 19.12 -8.11 1.71
CA GLU A 107 17.65 -8.22 1.74
C GLU A 107 16.95 -6.85 1.71
N LEU A 108 17.57 -5.80 2.27
CA LEU A 108 17.07 -4.44 2.17
C LEU A 108 17.22 -3.93 0.73
N GLU A 109 18.36 -4.17 0.08
CA GLU A 109 18.60 -3.73 -1.30
C GLU A 109 17.55 -4.27 -2.28
N GLU A 110 17.14 -5.53 -2.10
CA GLU A 110 16.08 -6.15 -2.91
C GLU A 110 14.71 -5.47 -2.75
N GLY A 111 14.48 -4.73 -1.66
CA GLY A 111 13.22 -4.03 -1.41
C GLY A 111 13.25 -2.53 -1.69
N LEU A 112 14.39 -1.99 -2.12
CA LEU A 112 14.63 -0.56 -2.30
C LEU A 112 14.85 -0.22 -3.78
N SER A 113 14.43 0.98 -4.18
CA SER A 113 14.75 1.49 -5.51
C SER A 113 16.27 1.64 -5.73
N PRO A 114 16.75 1.63 -6.99
CA PRO A 114 18.18 1.73 -7.31
C PRO A 114 18.87 2.97 -6.71
N ASP A 115 18.17 4.10 -6.62
CA ASP A 115 18.71 5.34 -6.05
C ASP A 115 18.95 5.22 -4.54
N LEU A 116 18.03 4.57 -3.81
CA LEU A 116 18.19 4.30 -2.38
C LEU A 116 19.25 3.24 -2.12
N VAL A 117 19.37 2.23 -2.99
CA VAL A 117 20.47 1.26 -2.92
C VAL A 117 21.81 1.98 -3.07
N ALA A 118 21.92 2.87 -4.06
CA ALA A 118 23.12 3.67 -4.25
C ALA A 118 23.38 4.61 -3.06
N GLU A 119 22.35 5.14 -2.41
CA GLU A 119 22.50 5.91 -1.17
C GLU A 119 22.99 5.06 0.00
N LEU A 120 22.38 3.90 0.21
CA LEU A 120 22.75 2.96 1.25
C LEU A 120 24.23 2.60 1.15
N HIS A 121 24.69 2.22 -0.05
CA HIS A 121 26.10 1.88 -0.31
C HIS A 121 27.08 3.03 -0.06
N ARG A 122 26.65 4.29 -0.20
CA ARG A 122 27.51 5.45 0.11
C ARG A 122 27.69 5.67 1.60
N ILE A 123 26.71 5.29 2.42
CA ILE A 123 26.71 5.57 3.85
C ILE A 123 27.15 4.37 4.68
N THR A 124 26.92 3.14 4.21
CA THR A 124 27.30 1.91 4.91
C THR A 124 28.73 1.50 4.56
N LEU A 125 29.51 1.13 5.58
CA LEU A 125 30.84 0.58 5.40
C LEU A 125 30.82 -0.91 5.80
N PRO A 126 31.18 -1.85 4.91
CA PRO A 126 31.22 -3.27 5.23
C PRO A 126 32.25 -3.58 6.33
N PHE A 127 32.01 -4.65 7.09
CA PHE A 127 33.01 -5.16 8.03
C PHE A 127 34.21 -5.78 7.30
N SER A 128 35.37 -5.82 7.96
CA SER A 128 36.56 -6.48 7.42
C SER A 128 36.47 -8.00 7.62
N ASP A 129 36.81 -8.77 6.59
CA ASP A 129 36.85 -10.24 6.66
C ASP A 129 37.97 -10.78 7.57
N ASP A 130 38.97 -9.96 7.90
CA ASP A 130 40.17 -10.39 8.63
C ASP A 130 39.97 -10.43 10.15
N THR A 131 38.95 -9.74 10.67
CA THR A 131 38.73 -9.57 12.11
C THR A 131 37.26 -9.53 12.47
N VAL A 132 36.86 -10.24 13.53
CA VAL A 132 35.50 -10.15 14.05
C VAL A 132 35.26 -8.76 14.66
N PRO A 133 34.22 -8.04 14.22
CA PRO A 133 33.94 -6.69 14.72
C PRO A 133 33.60 -6.73 16.21
N THR A 134 33.84 -5.65 16.92
CA THR A 134 33.55 -5.47 18.34
C THR A 134 32.05 -5.19 18.59
N ASP A 135 31.57 -5.36 19.83
CA ASP A 135 30.21 -4.97 20.24
C ASP A 135 29.90 -3.51 19.86
N ALA A 136 30.90 -2.62 19.98
CA ALA A 136 30.75 -1.21 19.67
C ALA A 136 30.55 -0.97 18.17
N GLU A 137 31.33 -1.64 17.32
CA GLU A 137 31.20 -1.56 15.86
C GLU A 137 29.85 -2.10 15.39
N LEU A 138 29.42 -3.25 15.93
CA LEU A 138 28.11 -3.82 15.65
C LEU A 138 26.96 -2.88 16.05
N ARG A 139 27.04 -2.26 17.24
CA ARG A 139 26.04 -1.27 17.69
C ARG A 139 25.97 -0.06 16.78
N VAL A 140 27.12 0.47 16.32
CA VAL A 140 27.16 1.63 15.44
C VAL A 140 26.55 1.28 14.07
N ALA A 141 26.98 0.17 13.47
CA ALA A 141 26.50 -0.26 12.16
C ALA A 141 24.98 -0.52 12.16
N GLN A 142 24.46 -1.21 13.18
CA GLN A 142 23.02 -1.47 13.28
C GLN A 142 22.22 -0.19 13.60
N ALA A 143 22.72 0.67 14.49
CA ALA A 143 22.06 1.94 14.80
C ALA A 143 21.99 2.86 13.58
N GLN A 144 23.02 2.84 12.72
CA GLN A 144 23.02 3.57 11.46
C GLN A 144 21.87 3.09 10.55
N LEU A 145 21.74 1.78 10.34
CA LEU A 145 20.66 1.22 9.53
C LEU A 145 19.28 1.54 10.11
N VAL A 146 19.08 1.34 11.41
CA VAL A 146 17.80 1.63 12.06
C VAL A 146 17.44 3.11 11.92
N GLY A 147 18.37 4.01 12.21
CA GLY A 147 18.13 5.45 12.11
C GLY A 147 17.86 5.92 10.68
N TRP A 148 18.59 5.38 9.70
CA TRP A 148 18.35 5.69 8.30
C TRP A 148 16.98 5.18 7.82
N LEU A 149 16.61 3.94 8.17
CA LEU A 149 15.29 3.38 7.84
C LEU A 149 14.15 4.16 8.50
N GLU A 150 14.27 4.52 9.79
CA GLU A 150 13.28 5.34 10.48
C GLU A 150 13.13 6.72 9.81
N GLY A 151 14.25 7.33 9.39
CA GLY A 151 14.26 8.58 8.62
C GLY A 151 13.58 8.45 7.25
N LEU A 152 13.87 7.37 6.51
CA LEU A 152 13.27 7.07 5.22
C LEU A 152 11.75 6.94 5.32
N PHE A 153 11.24 6.10 6.23
CA PHE A 153 9.80 5.91 6.42
C PHE A 153 9.11 7.19 6.88
N HIS A 154 9.73 7.96 7.78
CA HIS A 154 9.17 9.23 8.22
C HIS A 154 9.13 10.27 7.08
N GLY A 155 10.16 10.31 6.23
CA GLY A 155 10.21 11.18 5.05
C GLY A 155 9.07 10.87 4.07
N ILE A 156 8.85 9.59 3.76
CA ILE A 156 7.78 9.15 2.86
C ILE A 156 6.40 9.49 3.44
N GLN A 157 6.16 9.22 4.73
CA GLN A 157 4.91 9.57 5.40
C GLN A 157 4.65 11.08 5.36
N THR A 158 5.67 11.89 5.62
CA THR A 158 5.58 13.35 5.59
C THR A 158 5.24 13.86 4.18
N ALA A 159 5.91 13.31 3.17
CA ALA A 159 5.64 13.65 1.77
C ALA A 159 4.22 13.28 1.34
N LEU A 160 3.73 12.09 1.70
CA LEU A 160 2.38 11.64 1.41
C LEU A 160 1.31 12.54 2.06
N VAL A 161 1.48 12.90 3.33
CA VAL A 161 0.57 13.82 4.01
C VAL A 161 0.56 15.19 3.33
N ALA A 162 1.73 15.72 2.98
CA ALA A 162 1.83 16.99 2.26
C ALA A 162 1.11 16.95 0.90
N GLN A 163 1.24 15.84 0.16
CA GLN A 163 0.53 15.63 -1.11
C GLN A 163 -0.99 15.59 -0.93
N GLN A 164 -1.48 14.86 0.07
CA GLN A 164 -2.90 14.80 0.39
C GLN A 164 -3.46 16.20 0.73
N MET A 165 -2.72 16.98 1.52
CA MET A 165 -3.11 18.35 1.85
C MET A 165 -3.13 19.27 0.62
N ALA A 166 -2.12 19.17 -0.27
CA ALA A 166 -2.07 19.95 -1.50
C ALA A 166 -3.23 19.59 -2.45
N ALA A 167 -3.55 18.31 -2.61
CA ALA A 167 -4.68 17.84 -3.40
C ALA A 167 -6.02 18.35 -2.83
N GLN A 168 -6.22 18.29 -1.51
CA GLN A 168 -7.40 18.84 -0.85
C GLN A 168 -7.55 20.35 -1.08
N ALA A 169 -6.45 21.10 -1.00
CA ALA A 169 -6.45 22.54 -1.27
C ALA A 169 -6.86 22.86 -2.71
N GLN A 170 -6.32 22.12 -3.69
CA GLN A 170 -6.68 22.26 -5.11
C GLN A 170 -8.17 21.98 -5.35
N LEU A 171 -8.72 20.91 -4.76
CA LEU A 171 -10.14 20.59 -4.86
C LEU A 171 -11.03 21.67 -4.23
N SER A 172 -10.62 22.21 -3.08
CA SER A 172 -11.36 23.31 -2.43
C SER A 172 -11.37 24.59 -3.29
N GLN A 173 -10.27 24.87 -3.99
CA GLN A 173 -10.15 25.99 -4.91
C GLN A 173 -11.02 25.78 -6.15
N MET A 174 -11.03 24.57 -6.73
CA MET A 174 -11.92 24.23 -7.84
C MET A 174 -13.39 24.39 -7.45
N ARG A 175 -13.81 23.87 -6.28
CA ARG A 175 -15.18 24.04 -5.78
C ARG A 175 -15.57 25.51 -5.61
N ARG A 176 -14.65 26.38 -5.20
CA ARG A 176 -14.89 27.83 -5.08
C ARG A 176 -14.91 28.54 -6.44
N ALA A 177 -14.21 28.01 -7.44
CA ALA A 177 -14.20 28.53 -8.80
C ALA A 177 -15.46 28.12 -9.61
N LEU A 178 -16.20 27.09 -9.18
CA LEU A 178 -17.49 26.75 -9.78
C LEU A 178 -18.56 27.79 -9.37
N PRO A 179 -19.34 28.34 -10.32
CA PRO A 179 -20.38 29.32 -10.02
C PRO A 179 -21.43 28.73 -9.06
N PRO A 180 -21.88 29.47 -8.04
CA PRO A 180 -23.01 29.05 -7.22
C PRO A 180 -24.28 29.05 -8.10
N GLY A 181 -24.73 27.88 -8.57
CA GLY A 181 -26.03 27.76 -9.25
C GLY A 181 -26.21 26.70 -10.34
N SER A 182 -25.24 25.83 -10.67
CA SER A 182 -25.50 24.73 -11.61
C SER A 182 -26.24 23.56 -10.94
N LEU A 183 -27.49 23.80 -10.53
CA LEU A 183 -28.50 22.72 -10.53
C LEU A 183 -28.67 22.31 -12.01
N PRO A 184 -28.66 21.01 -12.36
CA PRO A 184 -29.05 20.60 -13.69
C PRO A 184 -30.43 21.20 -14.00
N PRO A 185 -30.63 21.82 -15.17
CA PRO A 185 -31.91 22.43 -15.50
C PRO A 185 -32.99 21.35 -15.47
N MET A 186 -33.88 21.42 -14.48
CA MET A 186 -35.22 20.88 -14.63
C MET A 186 -35.80 21.55 -15.87
N GLY A 187 -35.95 20.75 -16.94
CA GLY A 187 -36.38 21.23 -18.24
C GLY A 187 -37.71 21.99 -18.16
N PRO A 188 -37.89 23.05 -18.97
CA PRO A 188 -39.16 23.77 -19.05
C PRO A 188 -40.20 22.89 -19.75
N GLY A 189 -41.02 22.20 -18.97
CA GLY A 189 -42.00 21.26 -19.50
C GLY A 189 -43.02 20.78 -18.47
N ALA A 190 -43.63 21.67 -17.71
CA ALA A 190 -44.86 21.35 -16.97
C ALA A 190 -45.86 22.52 -17.07
N PRO A 191 -47.00 22.34 -17.77
CA PRO A 191 -48.01 23.38 -17.89
C PRO A 191 -48.97 23.38 -16.69
N GLY A 192 -49.17 24.57 -16.11
CA GLY A 192 -50.47 25.10 -15.70
C GLY A 192 -51.24 24.41 -14.55
N GLY A 193 -51.29 25.08 -13.40
CA GLY A 193 -52.32 24.89 -12.37
C GLY A 193 -52.44 26.14 -11.49
N MET A 194 -53.56 26.83 -11.60
CA MET A 194 -53.86 28.20 -11.15
C MET A 194 -53.91 28.44 -9.62
N PRO A 195 -53.91 29.73 -9.19
CA PRO A 195 -53.81 30.18 -7.80
C PRO A 195 -55.17 30.45 -7.12
N GLY A 196 -55.20 30.32 -5.79
CA GLY A 196 -56.09 31.09 -4.91
C GLY A 196 -56.72 30.34 -3.73
N HIS A 197 -56.29 30.64 -2.50
CA HIS A 197 -57.18 31.10 -1.40
C HIS A 197 -56.38 31.49 -0.13
N PRO A 198 -56.68 32.62 0.53
CA PRO A 198 -56.26 32.90 1.90
C PRO A 198 -57.42 32.62 2.88
N GLY A 199 -57.18 31.85 3.96
CA GLY A 199 -58.24 31.59 4.94
C GLY A 199 -57.90 30.70 6.13
N ARG A 200 -57.30 31.33 7.16
CA ARG A 200 -57.44 31.12 8.62
C ARG A 200 -56.85 29.87 9.35
N PRO A 201 -56.51 30.04 10.66
CA PRO A 201 -55.82 29.07 11.53
C PRO A 201 -56.77 28.25 12.43
N ASP A 202 -56.16 27.43 13.32
CA ASP A 202 -56.71 26.50 14.35
C ASP A 202 -56.72 25.03 13.88
N GLU A 203 -56.33 23.99 14.61
CA GLU A 203 -55.83 23.73 15.97
C GLU A 203 -55.33 22.25 15.98
N HIS A 204 -54.37 21.92 16.86
CA HIS A 204 -54.07 20.60 17.46
C HIS A 204 -54.17 19.28 16.64
N ASP A 205 -53.05 18.54 16.51
CA ASP A 205 -52.87 17.28 17.27
C ASP A 205 -51.47 16.62 17.14
N GLY A 206 -50.65 16.80 18.17
CA GLY A 206 -50.02 15.73 18.97
C GLY A 206 -49.37 14.49 18.36
N ARG A 207 -48.11 14.56 17.87
CA ARG A 207 -47.17 13.41 17.94
C ARG A 207 -45.70 13.82 18.21
N PRO A 208 -45.05 13.25 19.25
CA PRO A 208 -43.71 13.66 19.70
C PRO A 208 -42.54 12.98 18.95
N SER A 209 -41.43 13.72 18.85
CA SER A 209 -40.12 13.29 18.36
C SER A 209 -39.41 12.40 19.39
N PRO A 210 -38.91 11.20 19.04
CA PRO A 210 -38.06 10.42 19.94
C PRO A 210 -36.64 10.98 19.95
N GLY A 211 -36.14 11.26 21.15
CA GLY A 211 -34.86 11.91 21.41
C GLY A 211 -33.65 10.98 21.53
N GLN A 212 -32.51 11.65 21.34
CA GLN A 212 -31.17 11.43 21.88
C GLN A 212 -31.15 10.81 23.29
N TYR A 213 -30.26 9.82 23.51
CA TYR A 213 -29.73 9.52 24.84
C TYR A 213 -28.21 9.40 24.78
N LEU A 214 -27.60 9.86 25.89
CA LEU A 214 -26.20 9.83 26.26
C LEU A 214 -25.61 8.42 26.28
#